data_AF-J0CQ27-F1
#
_entry.id   AF-J0CQ27-F1
#
_cell.length_a   1.000
_cell.length_b   1.000
_cell.length_c   1.000
_cell.angle_alpha   90.00
_cell.angle_beta   90.00
_cell.angle_gamma   90.00
#
_symmetry.space_group_name_H-M   'P 1'
#
loop_
_entity.id
_entity.type
_entity.pdbx_description
1 polymer ?
#
loop_
_entity_poly.entity_id
_entity_poly.type
_entity_poly.pdbx_seq_one_letter_code
_entity_poly.pdbx_strand_id
1 'polypeptide(L)'
;DARADVEGLRAELANLASSNQAGGETMPTRLDEARKAERARVQEELSVLKETLEATKAGKRELEKHAEVVKAERDAAVRERDALKSSAESANLDPATIDELRASLEERGAELERLRKTQNRDRPLTPSSPMDGNFLLPEGALTPRSSSKHDREEIAGLKHIVQDLTKETVSLQSQNRLLEKENKMLLSETEELRDAIKQLETTVEESILREERQLNGELQALDAVTAASADLPTDVAELQQALQELRVKFDTEVDALKKKLAAQEQKSARTIHDLNKELSELESLIYREDDLEREIERLKAKLERGERSGHKSSSSKSAVVPDVAPISTGSAAPASASSEAVCEICEQPGHDIFTCHLLKDDPGPALSQPASARSSGEGDPSALWCDDCESHGHVAADCPHSLDVF
;
A
#
# COMPACT_ATOMS: atom_id res chain seq x y z
N ASP A 1 -44.75 -70.64 45.40
CA ASP A 1 -43.88 -70.07 44.35
C ASP A 1 -44.33 -70.46 42.95
N ALA A 2 -44.24 -71.72 42.51
CA ALA A 2 -44.64 -72.11 41.13
C ALA A 2 -46.10 -71.78 40.70
N ARG A 3 -47.05 -71.59 41.63
CA ARG A 3 -48.42 -71.16 41.29
C ARG A 3 -48.54 -69.65 41.03
N ALA A 4 -47.70 -68.84 41.69
CA ALA A 4 -47.68 -67.39 41.49
C ALA A 4 -47.07 -67.04 40.13
N ASP A 5 -46.03 -67.77 39.71
CA ASP A 5 -45.39 -67.56 38.40
C ASP A 5 -46.33 -67.93 37.23
N VAL A 6 -47.16 -68.97 37.40
CA VAL A 6 -48.15 -69.36 36.39
C VAL A 6 -49.30 -68.35 36.28
N GLU A 7 -49.69 -67.69 37.39
CA GLU A 7 -50.68 -66.60 37.35
C GLU A 7 -50.10 -65.31 36.74
N GLY A 8 -48.83 -65.00 37.01
CA GLY A 8 -48.12 -63.89 36.37
C GLY A 8 -48.07 -64.04 34.85
N LEU A 9 -47.65 -65.22 34.36
CA LEU A 9 -47.59 -65.50 32.92
C LEU A 9 -48.97 -65.49 32.24
N ARG A 10 -50.04 -65.88 32.95
CA ARG A 10 -51.40 -65.79 32.43
C ARG A 10 -51.90 -64.36 32.30
N ALA A 11 -51.53 -63.48 33.23
CA ALA A 11 -51.86 -62.06 33.17
C ALA A 11 -51.12 -61.38 31.99
N GLU A 12 -49.86 -61.71 31.78
CA GLU A 12 -49.07 -61.17 30.66
C GLU A 12 -49.62 -61.64 29.30
N LEU A 13 -50.00 -62.91 29.17
CA LEU A 13 -50.62 -63.44 27.96
C LEU A 13 -51.98 -62.80 27.66
N ALA A 14 -52.79 -62.53 28.69
CA ALA A 14 -54.08 -61.85 28.51
C ALA A 14 -53.89 -60.39 28.04
N ASN A 15 -52.82 -59.72 28.49
CA ASN A 15 -52.52 -58.35 28.10
C ASN A 15 -52.02 -58.28 26.64
N LEU A 16 -51.17 -59.23 26.23
CA LEU A 16 -50.71 -59.35 24.84
C LEU A 16 -51.84 -59.71 23.88
N ALA A 17 -52.74 -60.61 24.28
CA ALA A 17 -53.91 -60.98 23.47
C ALA A 17 -54.87 -59.79 23.28
N SER A 18 -55.05 -58.96 24.31
CA SER A 18 -55.89 -57.76 24.24
C SER A 18 -55.29 -56.67 23.34
N SER A 19 -53.97 -56.55 23.28
CA SER A 19 -53.27 -55.60 22.40
C SER A 19 -53.37 -55.98 20.91
N ASN A 20 -53.40 -57.29 20.61
CA ASN A 20 -53.50 -57.79 19.22
C ASN A 20 -54.94 -57.81 18.66
N GLN A 21 -55.98 -57.86 19.50
CA GLN A 21 -57.38 -57.89 19.01
C GLN A 21 -57.96 -56.51 18.65
N ALA A 22 -57.32 -55.41 19.07
CA ALA A 22 -57.79 -54.05 18.76
C ALA A 22 -57.36 -53.52 17.37
N GLY A 23 -56.67 -54.34 16.55
CA GLY A 23 -56.04 -53.90 15.29
C GLY A 23 -56.74 -54.29 13.98
N GLY A 24 -57.97 -54.80 14.03
CA GLY A 24 -58.71 -55.27 12.84
C GLY A 24 -59.45 -54.15 12.11
N GLU A 25 -59.21 -54.03 10.80
CA GLU A 25 -60.04 -53.36 9.77
C GLU A 25 -59.68 -51.94 9.27
N THR A 26 -58.81 -51.14 9.93
CA THR A 26 -58.37 -49.83 9.36
C THR A 26 -56.85 -49.63 9.25
N MET A 27 -56.05 -50.63 9.60
CA MET A 27 -54.58 -50.55 9.62
C MET A 27 -53.83 -50.79 8.29
N PRO A 28 -54.33 -51.54 7.28
CA PRO A 28 -53.54 -51.84 6.07
C PRO A 28 -53.21 -50.59 5.24
N THR A 29 -54.18 -49.69 5.05
CA THR A 29 -54.01 -48.48 4.25
C THR A 29 -53.06 -47.47 4.89
N ARG A 30 -53.06 -47.36 6.22
CA ARG A 30 -52.11 -46.48 6.94
C ARG A 30 -50.66 -46.98 6.87
N LEU A 31 -50.44 -48.30 6.88
CA LEU A 31 -49.10 -48.86 6.73
C LEU A 31 -48.56 -48.69 5.29
N ASP A 32 -49.43 -48.82 4.28
CA ASP A 32 -49.03 -48.60 2.89
C ASP A 32 -48.78 -47.11 2.59
N GLU A 33 -49.56 -46.20 3.17
CA GLU A 33 -49.30 -44.76 3.12
C GLU A 33 -48.00 -44.38 3.83
N ALA A 34 -47.74 -44.95 5.02
CA ALA A 34 -46.48 -44.75 5.74
C ALA A 34 -45.27 -45.24 4.93
N ARG A 35 -45.37 -46.44 4.32
CA ARG A 35 -44.31 -46.98 3.45
C ARG A 35 -44.11 -46.15 2.19
N LYS A 36 -45.18 -45.58 1.62
CA LYS A 36 -45.08 -44.70 0.44
C LYS A 36 -44.42 -43.36 0.81
N ALA A 37 -44.77 -42.79 1.96
CA ALA A 37 -44.14 -41.58 2.48
C ALA A 37 -42.66 -41.81 2.80
N GLU A 38 -42.31 -42.97 3.38
CA GLU A 38 -40.93 -43.33 3.68
C GLU A 38 -40.10 -43.55 2.40
N ARG A 39 -40.65 -44.24 1.39
CA ARG A 39 -39.98 -44.34 0.07
C ARG A 39 -39.80 -42.99 -0.60
N ALA A 40 -40.78 -42.09 -0.49
CA ALA A 40 -40.65 -40.73 -1.02
C ALA A 40 -39.54 -39.95 -0.31
N ARG A 41 -39.46 -40.04 1.03
CA ARG A 41 -38.36 -39.46 1.82
C ARG A 41 -37.00 -40.00 1.43
N VAL A 42 -36.86 -41.32 1.35
CA VAL A 42 -35.59 -41.96 0.95
C VAL A 42 -35.21 -41.57 -0.48
N GLN A 43 -36.19 -41.44 -1.38
CA GLN A 43 -35.92 -41.00 -2.76
C GLN A 43 -35.50 -39.53 -2.82
N GLU A 44 -36.07 -38.67 -1.99
CA GLU A 44 -35.66 -37.27 -1.84
C GLU A 44 -34.24 -37.17 -1.25
N GLU A 45 -33.94 -37.91 -0.18
CA GLU A 45 -32.60 -37.99 0.41
C GLU A 45 -31.56 -38.50 -0.60
N LEU A 46 -31.90 -39.52 -1.40
CA LEU A 46 -31.02 -40.00 -2.47
C LEU A 46 -30.82 -38.96 -3.58
N SER A 47 -31.82 -38.12 -3.86
CA SER A 47 -31.68 -37.04 -4.83
C SER A 47 -30.75 -35.94 -4.32
N VAL A 48 -30.89 -35.56 -3.04
CA VAL A 48 -30.01 -34.58 -2.38
C VAL A 48 -28.59 -35.12 -2.29
N LEU A 49 -28.39 -36.39 -1.92
CA LEU A 49 -27.07 -37.01 -1.87
C LEU A 49 -26.38 -37.10 -3.24
N LYS A 50 -27.15 -37.32 -4.32
CA LYS A 50 -26.60 -37.29 -5.68
C LYS A 50 -26.19 -35.89 -6.09
N GLU A 51 -26.99 -34.88 -5.76
CA GLU A 51 -26.67 -33.49 -6.05
C GLU A 51 -25.43 -33.02 -5.28
N THR A 52 -25.33 -33.35 -3.99
CA THR A 52 -24.14 -33.00 -3.19
C THR A 52 -22.89 -33.71 -3.69
N LEU A 53 -22.98 -34.96 -4.15
CA LEU A 53 -21.88 -35.70 -4.75
C LEU A 53 -21.41 -35.07 -6.08
N GLU A 54 -22.33 -34.67 -6.96
CA GLU A 54 -21.96 -33.97 -8.20
C GLU A 54 -21.38 -32.58 -7.92
N ALA A 55 -21.90 -31.87 -6.91
CA ALA A 55 -21.34 -30.59 -6.47
C ALA A 55 -19.91 -30.75 -5.91
N THR A 56 -19.65 -31.78 -5.10
CA THR A 56 -18.29 -32.06 -4.60
C THR A 56 -17.34 -32.48 -5.72
N LYS A 57 -17.79 -33.28 -6.69
CA LYS A 57 -16.97 -33.60 -7.87
C LYS A 57 -16.68 -32.36 -8.72
N ALA A 58 -17.64 -31.45 -8.88
CA ALA A 58 -17.42 -30.18 -9.57
C ALA A 58 -16.39 -29.32 -8.83
N GLY A 59 -16.53 -29.16 -7.50
CA GLY A 59 -15.58 -28.44 -6.67
C GLY A 59 -14.17 -29.06 -6.70
N LYS A 60 -14.06 -30.39 -6.70
CA LYS A 60 -12.78 -31.08 -6.87
C LYS A 60 -12.12 -30.75 -8.21
N ARG A 61 -12.88 -30.76 -9.31
CA ARG A 61 -12.36 -30.39 -10.65
C ARG A 61 -11.92 -28.92 -10.71
N GLU A 62 -12.61 -28.02 -10.01
CA GLU A 62 -12.20 -26.62 -9.92
C GLU A 62 -10.92 -26.44 -9.10
N LEU A 63 -10.79 -27.14 -7.97
CA LEU A 63 -9.57 -27.17 -7.18
C LEU A 63 -8.39 -27.75 -7.97
N GLU A 64 -8.60 -28.82 -8.73
CA GLU A 64 -7.58 -29.38 -9.63
C GLU A 64 -7.15 -28.36 -10.69
N LYS A 65 -8.09 -27.64 -11.31
CA LYS A 65 -7.77 -26.54 -12.24
C LYS A 65 -6.99 -25.40 -11.58
N HIS A 66 -7.37 -25.00 -10.37
CA HIS A 66 -6.64 -23.97 -9.62
C HIS A 66 -5.22 -24.42 -9.27
N ALA A 67 -5.05 -25.68 -8.85
CA ALA A 67 -3.73 -26.25 -8.60
C ALA A 67 -2.86 -26.27 -9.87
N GLU A 68 -3.44 -26.54 -11.05
CA GLU A 68 -2.73 -26.45 -12.33
C GLU A 68 -2.32 -25.01 -12.67
N VAL A 69 -3.19 -24.02 -12.42
CA VAL A 69 -2.86 -22.59 -12.63
C VAL A 69 -1.73 -22.15 -11.71
N VAL A 70 -1.82 -22.44 -10.42
CA VAL A 70 -0.77 -22.10 -9.44
C VAL A 70 0.57 -22.77 -9.80
N LYS A 71 0.52 -24.02 -10.25
CA LYS A 71 1.72 -24.72 -10.74
C LYS A 71 2.31 -24.04 -11.97
N ALA A 72 1.47 -23.60 -12.92
CA ALA A 72 1.92 -22.89 -14.11
C ALA A 72 2.53 -21.52 -13.80
N GLU A 73 1.96 -20.78 -12.85
CA GLU A 73 2.49 -19.49 -12.37
C GLU A 73 3.83 -19.68 -11.66
N ARG A 74 3.94 -20.68 -10.77
CA ARG A 74 5.21 -21.03 -10.13
C ARG A 74 6.29 -21.36 -11.16
N ASP A 75 5.96 -22.16 -12.16
CA ASP A 75 6.90 -22.55 -13.22
C ASP A 75 7.29 -21.34 -14.11
N ALA A 76 6.40 -20.36 -14.28
CA ALA A 76 6.70 -19.10 -14.96
C ALA A 76 7.65 -18.22 -14.14
N ALA A 77 7.40 -18.06 -12.83
CA ALA A 77 8.25 -17.31 -11.92
C ALA A 77 9.67 -17.91 -11.83
N VAL A 78 9.79 -19.25 -11.82
CA VAL A 78 11.11 -19.92 -11.87
C VAL A 78 11.85 -19.60 -13.17
N ARG A 79 11.15 -19.64 -14.32
CA ARG A 79 11.74 -19.28 -15.62
C ARG A 79 12.21 -17.83 -15.67
N GLU A 80 11.42 -16.90 -15.11
CA GLU A 80 11.78 -15.49 -15.01
C GLU A 80 13.01 -15.29 -14.12
N ARG A 81 13.04 -15.91 -12.94
CA ARG A 81 14.20 -15.89 -12.04
C ARG A 81 15.46 -16.42 -12.73
N ASP A 82 15.35 -17.53 -13.45
CA ASP A 82 16.50 -18.12 -14.15
C ASP A 82 16.94 -17.24 -15.33
N ALA A 83 16.01 -16.57 -16.01
CA ALA A 83 16.33 -15.57 -17.04
C ALA A 83 17.02 -14.32 -16.45
N LEU A 84 16.55 -13.82 -15.31
CA LEU A 84 17.18 -12.72 -14.58
C LEU A 84 18.57 -13.11 -14.07
N LYS A 85 18.73 -14.35 -13.59
CA LYS A 85 20.02 -14.88 -13.18
C LYS A 85 20.98 -14.99 -14.36
N SER A 86 20.55 -15.51 -15.50
CA SER A 86 21.36 -15.56 -16.72
C SER A 86 21.69 -14.16 -17.24
N SER A 87 20.74 -13.21 -17.16
CA SER A 87 20.97 -11.80 -17.50
C SER A 87 22.00 -11.17 -16.57
N ALA A 88 21.91 -11.43 -15.26
CA ALA A 88 22.88 -10.95 -14.27
C ALA A 88 24.26 -11.59 -14.45
N GLU A 89 24.34 -12.88 -14.79
CA GLU A 89 25.59 -13.56 -15.14
C GLU A 89 26.19 -13.00 -16.44
N SER A 90 25.38 -12.61 -17.41
CA SER A 90 25.85 -11.95 -18.64
C SER A 90 26.21 -10.47 -18.44
N ALA A 91 25.60 -9.79 -17.48
CA ALA A 91 25.85 -8.39 -17.12
C ALA A 91 27.00 -8.23 -16.11
N ASN A 92 27.34 -9.30 -15.39
CA ASN A 92 28.66 -9.46 -14.78
C ASN A 92 29.68 -9.62 -15.90
N LEU A 93 29.99 -8.48 -16.53
CA LEU A 93 31.18 -8.30 -17.34
C LEU A 93 32.36 -8.96 -16.63
N ASP A 94 33.06 -9.84 -17.34
CA ASP A 94 34.21 -10.59 -16.83
C ASP A 94 35.08 -9.62 -16.02
N PRO A 95 35.49 -9.93 -14.78
CA PRO A 95 36.31 -9.02 -13.98
C PRO A 95 37.55 -8.53 -14.75
N ALA A 96 38.06 -9.34 -15.68
CA ALA A 96 39.08 -8.97 -16.64
C ALA A 96 38.69 -7.79 -17.56
N THR A 97 37.46 -7.74 -18.06
CA THR A 97 36.95 -6.61 -18.88
C THR A 97 36.74 -5.35 -18.05
N ILE A 98 36.34 -5.48 -16.78
CA ILE A 98 36.25 -4.35 -15.85
C ILE A 98 37.65 -3.80 -15.55
N ASP A 99 38.63 -4.68 -15.33
CA ASP A 99 40.02 -4.28 -15.10
C ASP A 99 40.67 -3.70 -16.36
N GLU A 100 40.33 -4.18 -17.56
CA GLU A 100 40.77 -3.61 -18.83
C GLU A 100 40.18 -2.21 -19.08
N LEU A 101 38.90 -2.01 -18.76
CA LEU A 101 38.26 -0.68 -18.82
C LEU A 101 38.85 0.28 -17.78
N ARG A 102 39.16 -0.20 -16.57
CA ARG A 102 39.87 0.58 -15.54
C ARG A 102 41.27 0.98 -15.99
N ALA A 103 42.03 0.05 -16.56
CA ALA A 103 43.35 0.31 -17.11
C ALA A 103 43.29 1.33 -18.28
N SER A 104 42.29 1.22 -19.16
CA SER A 104 42.07 2.18 -20.24
C SER A 104 41.69 3.57 -19.74
N LEU A 105 40.89 3.67 -18.67
CA LEU A 105 40.57 4.94 -18.02
C LEU A 105 41.80 5.56 -17.34
N GLU A 106 42.64 4.75 -16.68
CA GLU A 106 43.88 5.21 -16.07
C GLU A 106 44.90 5.67 -17.12
N GLU A 107 45.02 4.96 -18.24
CA GLU A 107 45.87 5.35 -19.38
C GLU A 107 45.42 6.68 -19.99
N ARG A 108 44.10 6.84 -20.25
CA ARG A 108 43.55 8.12 -20.73
C ARG A 108 43.69 9.25 -19.71
N GLY A 109 43.57 8.95 -18.43
CA GLY A 109 43.84 9.90 -17.34
C GLY A 109 45.29 10.38 -17.35
N ALA A 110 46.24 9.45 -17.46
CA ALA A 110 47.67 9.75 -17.56
C ALA A 110 48.02 10.52 -18.83
N GLU A 111 47.38 10.21 -19.96
CA GLU A 111 47.54 10.93 -21.22
C GLU A 111 47.04 12.38 -21.11
N LEU A 112 45.87 12.60 -20.52
CA LEU A 112 45.36 13.95 -20.24
C LEU A 112 46.27 14.73 -19.29
N GLU A 113 46.88 14.06 -18.30
CA GLU A 113 47.82 14.70 -17.39
C GLU A 113 49.14 15.07 -18.10
N ARG A 114 49.62 14.22 -19.02
CA ARG A 114 50.77 14.54 -19.90
C ARG A 114 50.45 15.70 -20.83
N LEU A 115 49.25 15.74 -21.40
CA LEU A 115 48.79 16.86 -22.24
C LEU A 115 48.68 18.15 -21.43
N ARG A 116 48.15 18.10 -20.20
CA ARG A 116 48.16 19.26 -19.30
C ARG A 116 49.57 19.72 -18.94
N LYS A 117 50.49 18.79 -18.66
CA LYS A 117 51.89 19.11 -18.32
C LYS A 117 52.64 19.72 -19.51
N THR A 118 52.45 19.20 -20.72
CA THR A 118 53.04 19.75 -21.94
C THR A 118 52.43 21.11 -22.29
N GLN A 119 51.11 21.23 -22.23
CA GLN A 119 50.40 22.51 -22.46
C GLN A 119 50.75 23.60 -21.43
N ASN A 120 51.00 23.25 -20.16
CA ASN A 120 51.49 24.20 -19.17
C ASN A 120 52.98 24.52 -19.29
N ARG A 121 53.79 23.64 -19.89
CA ARG A 121 55.23 23.87 -20.09
C ARG A 121 55.53 24.71 -21.34
N ASP A 122 54.67 24.62 -22.35
CA ASP A 122 54.77 25.43 -23.58
C ASP A 122 53.99 26.75 -23.48
N ARG A 123 53.36 27.04 -22.34
CA ARG A 123 52.81 28.35 -22.05
C ARG A 123 53.96 29.29 -21.66
N PRO A 124 54.33 30.29 -22.47
CA PRO A 124 55.44 31.19 -22.15
C PRO A 124 55.14 31.90 -20.83
N LEU A 125 56.00 31.71 -19.82
CA LEU A 125 55.97 32.47 -18.57
C LEU A 125 56.40 33.91 -18.87
N THR A 126 55.50 34.73 -19.42
CA THR A 126 55.66 36.18 -19.41
C THR A 126 55.35 36.71 -18.01
N PRO A 127 56.31 37.29 -17.28
CA PRO A 127 56.07 37.86 -15.97
C PRO A 127 55.41 39.23 -16.13
N SER A 128 54.14 39.33 -15.76
CA SER A 128 53.41 40.60 -15.59
C SER A 128 52.36 40.37 -14.50
N SER A 129 52.30 41.06 -13.36
CA SER A 129 52.92 42.32 -12.95
C SER A 129 53.04 42.37 -11.43
N PRO A 130 54.02 43.11 -10.88
CA PRO A 130 53.99 43.67 -9.53
C PRO A 130 53.03 44.87 -9.49
N MET A 131 52.33 45.05 -8.37
CA MET A 131 51.65 46.29 -8.01
C MET A 131 52.53 46.99 -6.97
N ASP A 132 53.33 47.97 -7.40
CA ASP A 132 53.34 49.33 -6.88
C ASP A 132 54.61 50.10 -7.30
N GLY A 133 54.40 51.30 -7.86
CA GLY A 133 55.37 52.40 -7.77
C GLY A 133 56.31 52.64 -8.95
N ASN A 134 55.81 53.31 -9.98
CA ASN A 134 56.43 54.50 -10.58
C ASN A 134 57.90 54.40 -11.07
N PHE A 135 58.13 54.00 -12.34
CA PHE A 135 59.23 54.57 -13.13
C PHE A 135 59.08 54.34 -14.65
N LEU A 136 59.17 55.46 -15.37
CA LEU A 136 59.51 55.69 -16.78
C LEU A 136 59.46 54.53 -17.81
N LEU A 137 58.73 54.82 -18.89
CA LEU A 137 58.81 54.19 -20.22
C LEU A 137 60.25 53.81 -20.64
N PRO A 138 60.39 52.73 -21.43
CA PRO A 138 60.73 52.96 -22.82
C PRO A 138 59.86 52.20 -23.82
N GLU A 139 59.72 52.83 -24.98
CA GLU A 139 59.10 52.36 -26.21
C GLU A 139 59.54 50.95 -26.62
N GLY A 140 58.58 50.13 -27.04
CA GLY A 140 58.83 48.77 -27.52
C GLY A 140 57.53 48.04 -27.85
N ALA A 141 56.83 48.53 -28.86
CA ALA A 141 55.55 48.02 -29.34
C ALA A 141 55.61 46.54 -29.73
N LEU A 142 54.74 45.72 -29.12
CA LEU A 142 53.99 44.67 -29.82
C LEU A 142 52.56 44.67 -29.31
N THR A 143 51.73 45.43 -30.00
CA THR A 143 50.27 45.40 -29.90
C THR A 143 49.75 43.98 -30.18
N PRO A 144 48.89 43.38 -29.33
CA PRO A 144 48.08 42.24 -29.77
C PRO A 144 47.02 42.80 -30.71
N ARG A 145 47.37 42.88 -31.99
CA ARG A 145 46.44 43.22 -33.07
C ARG A 145 45.33 42.17 -33.06
N SER A 146 44.12 42.63 -32.74
CA SER A 146 42.86 42.00 -33.16
C SER A 146 42.73 40.52 -32.77
N SER A 147 42.30 40.22 -31.53
CA SER A 147 41.56 38.97 -31.32
C SER A 147 40.41 39.01 -32.30
N SER A 148 40.39 38.09 -33.25
CA SER A 148 39.42 38.14 -34.33
C SER A 148 38.03 38.07 -33.71
N LYS A 149 37.02 38.71 -34.32
CA LYS A 149 35.64 38.64 -33.81
C LYS A 149 35.20 37.18 -33.62
N HIS A 150 35.74 36.30 -34.44
CA HIS A 150 35.57 34.85 -34.40
C HIS A 150 36.06 34.24 -33.07
N ASP A 151 37.25 34.58 -32.59
CA ASP A 151 37.79 34.06 -31.31
C ASP A 151 36.86 34.39 -30.12
N ARG A 152 36.21 35.56 -30.15
CA ARG A 152 35.26 35.95 -29.09
C ARG A 152 33.95 35.16 -29.14
N GLU A 153 33.47 34.87 -30.35
CA GLU A 153 32.29 34.03 -30.57
C GLU A 153 32.57 32.57 -30.19
N GLU A 154 33.77 32.05 -30.49
CA GLU A 154 34.22 30.72 -30.05
C GLU A 154 34.34 30.63 -28.53
N ILE A 155 34.95 31.62 -27.87
CA ILE A 155 35.04 31.65 -26.40
C ILE A 155 33.64 31.70 -25.76
N ALA A 156 32.71 32.45 -26.35
CA ALA A 156 31.32 32.49 -25.88
C ALA A 156 30.62 31.13 -26.08
N GLY A 157 30.83 30.46 -27.21
CA GLY A 157 30.32 29.11 -27.47
C GLY A 157 30.87 28.07 -26.49
N LEU A 158 32.18 28.07 -26.26
CA LEU A 158 32.83 27.20 -25.27
C LEU A 158 32.30 27.46 -23.85
N LYS A 159 32.05 28.71 -23.49
CA LYS A 159 31.45 29.06 -22.19
C LYS A 159 30.05 28.47 -22.02
N HIS A 160 29.21 28.52 -23.07
CA HIS A 160 27.90 27.91 -23.03
C HIS A 160 27.97 26.39 -22.90
N ILE A 161 28.84 25.72 -23.68
CA ILE A 161 29.05 24.28 -23.59
C ILE A 161 29.51 23.89 -22.18
N VAL A 162 30.48 24.60 -21.60
CA VAL A 162 30.95 24.34 -20.23
C VAL A 162 29.82 24.56 -19.21
N GLN A 163 29.02 25.61 -19.37
CA GLN A 163 27.89 25.87 -18.48
C GLN A 163 26.84 24.75 -18.56
N ASP A 164 26.53 24.26 -19.75
CA ASP A 164 25.53 23.21 -19.93
C ASP A 164 26.05 21.86 -19.44
N LEU A 165 27.32 21.51 -19.70
CA LEU A 165 27.98 20.34 -19.11
C LEU A 165 28.01 20.42 -17.58
N THR A 166 28.17 21.61 -17.00
CA THR A 166 28.14 21.80 -15.54
C THR A 166 26.73 21.53 -15.00
N LYS A 167 25.68 22.03 -15.67
CA LYS A 167 24.29 21.76 -15.27
C LYS A 167 23.96 20.27 -15.41
N GLU A 168 24.36 19.65 -16.50
CA GLU A 168 24.17 18.22 -16.74
C GLU A 168 24.88 17.38 -15.68
N THR A 169 26.11 17.74 -15.31
CA THR A 169 26.85 17.08 -14.22
C THR A 169 26.09 17.18 -12.89
N VAL A 170 25.55 18.35 -12.55
CA VAL A 170 24.75 18.53 -11.32
C VAL A 170 23.45 17.70 -11.38
N SER A 171 22.80 17.64 -12.53
CA SER A 171 21.59 16.83 -12.74
C SER A 171 21.88 15.32 -12.63
N LEU A 172 22.98 14.83 -13.20
CA LEU A 172 23.38 13.44 -13.08
C LEU A 172 23.80 13.09 -11.65
N GLN A 173 24.37 14.03 -10.91
CA GLN A 173 24.68 13.85 -9.49
C GLN A 173 23.44 13.76 -8.62
N SER A 174 22.39 14.56 -8.88
CA SER A 174 21.13 14.45 -8.15
C SER A 174 20.41 13.14 -8.46
N GLN A 175 20.41 12.72 -9.73
CA GLN A 175 19.83 11.44 -10.15
C GLN A 175 20.57 10.25 -9.52
N ASN A 176 21.90 10.24 -9.49
CA ASN A 176 22.66 9.19 -8.81
C ASN A 176 22.31 9.11 -7.32
N ARG A 177 22.20 10.25 -6.62
CA ARG A 177 21.79 10.26 -5.20
C ARG A 177 20.38 9.72 -4.98
N LEU A 178 19.47 9.91 -5.94
CA LEU A 178 18.12 9.37 -5.87
C LEU A 178 18.14 7.84 -6.06
N LEU A 179 18.86 7.36 -7.08
CA LEU A 179 19.04 5.93 -7.33
C LEU A 179 19.79 5.20 -6.19
N GLU A 180 20.71 5.88 -5.50
CA GLU A 180 21.38 5.35 -4.31
C GLU A 180 20.41 5.17 -3.14
N LYS A 181 19.49 6.13 -2.94
CA LYS A 181 18.44 6.02 -1.90
C LYS A 181 17.44 4.91 -2.23
N GLU A 182 17.03 4.81 -3.48
CA GLU A 182 16.14 3.76 -3.97
C GLU A 182 16.77 2.38 -3.81
N ASN A 183 18.03 2.19 -4.23
CA ASN A 183 18.75 0.94 -4.00
C ASN A 183 18.85 0.59 -2.51
N LYS A 184 19.11 1.58 -1.65
CA LYS A 184 19.15 1.35 -0.20
C LYS A 184 17.80 0.89 0.35
N MET A 185 16.70 1.49 -0.12
CA MET A 185 15.34 1.11 0.27
C MET A 185 14.98 -0.30 -0.20
N LEU A 186 15.27 -0.63 -1.46
CA LEU A 186 15.05 -1.97 -2.01
C LEU A 186 15.88 -3.02 -1.26
N LEU A 187 17.12 -2.70 -0.88
CA LEU A 187 17.94 -3.60 -0.07
C LEU A 187 17.30 -3.86 1.30
N SER A 188 16.82 -2.83 2.01
CA SER A 188 16.11 -3.03 3.28
C SER A 188 14.84 -3.87 3.11
N GLU A 189 14.04 -3.63 2.06
CA GLU A 189 12.85 -4.44 1.78
C GLU A 189 13.21 -5.91 1.50
N THR A 190 14.29 -6.16 0.76
CA THR A 190 14.76 -7.54 0.54
C THR A 190 15.26 -8.22 1.81
N GLU A 191 15.82 -7.48 2.76
CA GLU A 191 16.23 -8.00 4.07
C GLU A 191 15.00 -8.33 4.92
N GLU A 192 14.01 -7.43 4.97
CA GLU A 192 12.74 -7.66 5.67
C GLU A 192 11.99 -8.90 5.12
N LEU A 193 11.94 -9.07 3.80
CA LEU A 193 11.34 -10.24 3.18
C LEU A 193 12.09 -11.54 3.52
N ARG A 194 13.43 -11.51 3.58
CA ARG A 194 14.22 -12.68 4.01
C ARG A 194 13.95 -13.03 5.47
N ASP A 195 13.83 -12.04 6.33
CA ASP A 195 13.51 -12.25 7.74
C ASP A 195 12.08 -12.80 7.92
N ALA A 196 11.11 -12.28 7.15
CA ALA A 196 9.74 -12.81 7.14
C ALA A 196 9.67 -14.27 6.65
N ILE A 197 10.40 -14.62 5.59
CA ILE A 197 10.51 -16.01 5.12
C ILE A 197 11.10 -16.89 6.22
N LYS A 198 12.19 -16.46 6.84
CA LYS A 198 12.83 -17.22 7.93
C LYS A 198 11.90 -17.41 9.13
N GLN A 199 11.12 -16.40 9.49
CA GLN A 199 10.11 -16.50 10.55
C GLN A 199 9.00 -17.50 10.19
N LEU A 200 8.50 -17.46 8.94
CA LEU A 200 7.52 -18.44 8.45
C LEU A 200 8.09 -19.86 8.46
N GLU A 201 9.32 -20.05 8.00
CA GLU A 201 10.01 -21.34 8.05
C GLU A 201 10.08 -21.87 9.49
N THR A 202 10.51 -21.05 10.46
CA THR A 202 10.56 -21.45 11.87
C THR A 202 9.18 -21.79 12.44
N THR A 203 8.14 -21.02 12.08
CA THR A 203 6.77 -21.26 12.55
C THR A 203 6.20 -22.56 11.97
N VAL A 204 6.48 -22.85 10.70
CA VAL A 204 6.08 -24.11 10.04
C VAL A 204 6.84 -25.29 10.67
N GLU A 205 8.14 -25.18 10.89
CA GLU A 205 8.93 -26.22 11.58
C GLU A 205 8.41 -26.49 12.99
N GLU A 206 8.10 -25.44 13.77
CA GLU A 206 7.50 -25.58 15.10
C GLU A 206 6.11 -26.21 15.06
N SER A 207 5.29 -25.85 14.06
CA SER A 207 3.97 -26.45 13.83
C SER A 207 4.09 -27.94 13.54
N ILE A 208 5.00 -28.33 12.63
CA ILE A 208 5.25 -29.73 12.29
C ILE A 208 5.74 -30.50 13.52
N LEU A 209 6.71 -29.96 14.27
CA LEU A 209 7.21 -30.61 15.50
C LEU A 209 6.13 -30.75 16.57
N ARG A 210 5.19 -29.81 16.65
CA ARG A 210 4.05 -29.90 17.58
C ARG A 210 3.08 -31.00 17.14
N GLU A 211 2.76 -31.06 15.85
CA GLU A 211 1.89 -32.09 15.26
C GLU A 211 2.50 -33.49 15.37
N GLU A 212 3.80 -33.65 15.08
CA GLU A 212 4.52 -34.91 15.25
C GLU A 212 4.50 -35.41 16.71
N ARG A 213 4.70 -34.52 17.68
CA ARG A 213 4.59 -34.87 19.11
C ARG A 213 3.18 -35.28 19.49
N GLN A 214 2.17 -34.58 18.96
CA GLN A 214 0.77 -34.92 19.21
C GLN A 214 0.43 -36.29 18.62
N LEU A 215 0.77 -36.55 17.35
CA LEU A 215 0.53 -37.83 16.68
C LEU A 215 1.27 -38.98 17.38
N ASN A 216 2.51 -38.78 17.83
CA ASN A 216 3.21 -39.78 18.62
C ASN A 216 2.52 -40.07 19.97
N GLY A 217 2.00 -39.04 20.63
CA GLY A 217 1.21 -39.20 21.85
C GLY A 217 -0.09 -39.97 21.61
N GLU A 218 -0.80 -39.68 20.52
CA GLU A 218 -2.00 -40.38 20.11
C GLU A 218 -1.72 -41.84 19.75
N LEU A 219 -0.63 -42.13 19.01
CA LEU A 219 -0.20 -43.49 18.71
C LEU A 219 0.09 -44.29 19.98
N GLN A 220 0.81 -43.68 20.93
CA GLN A 220 1.19 -44.33 22.18
C GLN A 220 -0.04 -44.57 23.09
N ALA A 221 -1.00 -43.65 23.08
CA ALA A 221 -2.28 -43.83 23.76
C ALA A 221 -3.12 -44.94 23.11
N LEU A 222 -3.12 -45.03 21.78
CA LEU A 222 -3.81 -46.10 21.06
C LEU A 222 -3.22 -47.47 21.43
N ASP A 223 -1.89 -47.61 21.42
CA ASP A 223 -1.19 -48.84 21.81
C ASP A 223 -1.47 -49.26 23.26
N ALA A 224 -1.58 -48.29 24.18
CA ALA A 224 -1.94 -48.56 25.56
C ALA A 224 -3.40 -49.04 25.69
N VAL A 225 -4.32 -48.48 24.90
CA VAL A 225 -5.74 -48.87 24.88
C VAL A 225 -5.93 -50.25 24.22
N THR A 226 -5.25 -50.56 23.12
CA THR A 226 -5.27 -51.91 22.52
C THR A 226 -4.65 -52.96 23.45
N ALA A 227 -3.64 -52.61 24.25
CA ALA A 227 -3.07 -53.52 25.25
C ALA A 227 -4.01 -53.76 26.45
N ALA A 228 -4.84 -52.78 26.83
CA ALA A 228 -5.74 -52.86 27.98
C ALA A 228 -7.14 -53.42 27.67
N SER A 229 -7.56 -53.45 26.40
CA SER A 229 -8.94 -53.76 25.96
C SER A 229 -9.18 -55.22 25.57
N ALA A 230 -8.34 -56.15 26.02
CA ALA A 230 -8.45 -57.57 25.66
C ALA A 230 -9.75 -58.28 26.11
N ASP A 231 -10.65 -57.66 26.91
CA ASP A 231 -11.82 -58.36 27.48
C ASP A 231 -13.16 -57.58 27.60
N LEU A 232 -13.37 -56.42 26.95
CA LEU A 232 -14.69 -55.73 27.00
C LEU A 232 -15.20 -55.24 25.62
N PRO A 233 -16.24 -55.88 25.03
CA PRO A 233 -16.67 -55.57 23.66
C PRO A 233 -17.66 -54.39 23.49
N THR A 234 -18.19 -53.78 24.55
CA THR A 234 -19.37 -52.88 24.43
C THR A 234 -19.08 -51.39 24.70
N ASP A 235 -18.29 -51.04 25.72
CA ASP A 235 -17.95 -49.64 26.04
C ASP A 235 -16.97 -49.00 25.04
N VAL A 236 -16.19 -49.83 24.33
CA VAL A 236 -15.22 -49.37 23.31
C VAL A 236 -15.92 -48.77 22.09
N ALA A 237 -17.11 -49.30 21.75
CA ALA A 237 -17.88 -48.81 20.61
C ALA A 237 -18.47 -47.42 20.87
N GLU A 238 -18.99 -47.17 22.08
CA GLU A 238 -19.51 -45.85 22.47
C GLU A 238 -18.39 -44.81 22.55
N LEU A 239 -17.22 -45.19 23.07
CA LEU A 239 -16.05 -44.30 23.10
C LEU A 239 -15.52 -43.97 21.70
N GLN A 240 -15.47 -44.96 20.80
CA GLN A 240 -15.12 -44.73 19.38
C GLN A 240 -16.11 -43.79 18.70
N GLN A 241 -17.41 -43.94 18.98
CA GLN A 241 -18.43 -43.04 18.43
C GLN A 241 -18.27 -41.61 18.96
N ALA A 242 -18.03 -41.44 20.27
CA ALA A 242 -17.80 -40.13 20.87
C ALA A 242 -16.54 -39.43 20.31
N LEU A 243 -15.46 -40.18 20.08
CA LEU A 243 -14.25 -39.66 19.44
C LEU A 243 -14.48 -39.28 17.98
N GLN A 244 -15.28 -40.06 17.26
CA GLN A 244 -15.64 -39.75 15.87
C GLN A 244 -16.52 -38.50 15.78
N GLU A 245 -17.48 -38.33 16.69
CA GLU A 245 -18.29 -37.11 16.79
C GLU A 245 -17.44 -35.89 17.14
N LEU A 246 -16.47 -36.03 18.05
CA LEU A 246 -15.57 -34.96 18.42
C LEU A 246 -14.65 -34.56 17.25
N ARG A 247 -14.16 -35.55 16.50
CA ARG A 247 -13.38 -35.33 15.28
C ARG A 247 -14.18 -34.57 14.21
N VAL A 248 -15.42 -34.99 13.95
CA VAL A 248 -16.30 -34.29 13.00
C VAL A 248 -16.54 -32.85 13.47
N LYS A 249 -16.73 -32.60 14.77
CA LYS A 249 -16.86 -31.23 15.30
C LYS A 249 -15.60 -30.40 15.04
N PHE A 250 -14.41 -30.92 15.37
CA PHE A 250 -13.16 -30.20 15.10
C PHE A 250 -12.93 -29.96 13.62
N ASP A 251 -13.20 -30.94 12.75
CA ASP A 251 -13.09 -30.77 11.30
C ASP A 251 -14.02 -29.64 10.81
N THR A 252 -15.25 -29.56 11.32
CA THR A 252 -16.17 -28.46 10.98
C THR A 252 -15.72 -27.10 11.53
N GLU A 253 -15.11 -27.04 12.72
CA GLU A 253 -14.56 -25.81 13.28
C GLU A 253 -13.34 -25.33 12.50
N VAL A 254 -12.45 -26.24 12.10
CA VAL A 254 -11.29 -25.94 11.25
C VAL A 254 -11.74 -25.41 9.89
N ASP A 255 -12.74 -26.02 9.26
CA ASP A 255 -13.29 -25.54 7.99
C ASP A 255 -13.96 -24.17 8.14
N ALA A 256 -14.67 -23.93 9.24
CA ALA A 256 -15.25 -22.62 9.54
C ALA A 256 -14.17 -21.54 9.73
N LEU A 257 -13.08 -21.86 10.43
CA LEU A 257 -11.95 -20.95 10.63
C LEU A 257 -11.21 -20.67 9.32
N LYS A 258 -10.95 -21.68 8.49
CA LYS A 258 -10.36 -21.51 7.15
C LYS A 258 -11.24 -20.61 6.27
N LYS A 259 -12.56 -20.79 6.31
CA LYS A 259 -13.51 -19.94 5.59
C LYS A 259 -13.49 -18.50 6.11
N LYS A 260 -13.39 -18.30 7.43
CA LYS A 260 -13.29 -16.97 8.04
C LYS A 260 -11.99 -16.26 7.65
N LEU A 261 -10.87 -16.99 7.64
CA LEU A 261 -9.57 -16.48 7.20
C LEU A 261 -9.61 -16.03 5.74
N ALA A 262 -10.08 -16.89 4.82
CA ALA A 262 -10.21 -16.56 3.41
C ALA A 262 -11.14 -15.34 3.18
N ALA A 263 -12.23 -15.22 3.94
CA ALA A 263 -13.11 -14.07 3.86
C ALA A 263 -12.45 -12.78 4.36
N GLN A 264 -11.60 -12.86 5.40
CA GLN A 264 -10.82 -11.73 5.90
C GLN A 264 -9.73 -11.32 4.92
N GLU A 265 -9.00 -12.27 4.32
CA GLU A 265 -8.02 -12.02 3.27
C GLU A 265 -8.66 -11.34 2.06
N GLN A 266 -9.83 -11.82 1.62
CA GLN A 266 -10.56 -11.19 0.51
C GLN A 266 -11.05 -9.77 0.85
N LYS A 267 -11.42 -9.50 2.11
CA LYS A 267 -11.75 -8.13 2.55
C LYS A 267 -10.50 -7.25 2.54
N SER A 268 -9.39 -7.73 3.09
CA SER A 268 -8.10 -7.03 3.09
C SER A 268 -7.64 -6.68 1.67
N ALA A 269 -7.69 -7.65 0.75
CA ALA A 269 -7.33 -7.44 -0.65
C ALA A 269 -8.18 -6.37 -1.35
N ARG A 270 -9.49 -6.29 -1.04
CA ARG A 270 -10.36 -5.22 -1.54
C ARG A 270 -9.96 -3.85 -0.98
N THR A 271 -9.73 -3.77 0.33
CA THR A 271 -9.28 -2.52 0.96
C THR A 271 -7.94 -2.05 0.40
N ILE A 272 -6.97 -2.95 0.18
CA ILE A 272 -5.68 -2.61 -0.44
C ILE A 272 -5.89 -2.08 -1.87
N HIS A 273 -6.76 -2.73 -2.66
CA HIS A 273 -7.08 -2.26 -4.01
C HIS A 273 -7.71 -0.86 -4.02
N ASP A 274 -8.66 -0.61 -3.12
CA ASP A 274 -9.33 0.70 -3.00
C ASP A 274 -8.34 1.79 -2.57
N LEU A 275 -7.46 1.52 -1.60
CA LEU A 275 -6.40 2.43 -1.18
C LEU A 275 -5.38 2.70 -2.30
N ASN A 276 -4.97 1.67 -3.05
CA ASN A 276 -4.07 1.84 -4.20
C ASN A 276 -4.70 2.70 -5.31
N LYS A 277 -6.02 2.59 -5.48
CA LYS A 277 -6.78 3.45 -6.39
C LYS A 277 -6.78 4.90 -5.91
N GLU A 278 -7.07 5.13 -4.62
CA GLU A 278 -7.01 6.47 -4.02
C GLU A 278 -5.60 7.08 -4.10
N LEU A 279 -4.55 6.30 -3.85
CA LEU A 279 -3.16 6.72 -4.03
C LEU A 279 -2.88 7.13 -5.48
N SER A 280 -3.30 6.34 -6.45
CA SER A 280 -3.12 6.67 -7.88
C SER A 280 -3.86 7.97 -8.26
N GLU A 281 -5.06 8.19 -7.70
CA GLU A 281 -5.81 9.43 -7.90
C GLU A 281 -5.10 10.64 -7.26
N LEU A 282 -4.56 10.49 -6.04
CA LEU A 282 -3.78 11.53 -5.36
C LEU A 282 -2.47 11.85 -6.09
N GLU A 283 -1.74 10.84 -6.58
CA GLU A 283 -0.54 11.04 -7.40
C GLU A 283 -0.86 11.83 -8.67
N SER A 284 -1.96 11.51 -9.35
CA SER A 284 -2.41 12.29 -10.51
C SER A 284 -2.75 13.73 -10.16
N LEU A 285 -3.27 14.00 -8.96
CA LEU A 285 -3.55 15.36 -8.51
C LEU A 285 -2.26 16.13 -8.24
N ILE A 286 -1.26 15.51 -7.60
CA ILE A 286 0.05 16.11 -7.34
C ILE A 286 0.73 16.52 -8.65
N TYR A 287 0.75 15.65 -9.66
CA TYR A 287 1.35 16.00 -10.95
C TYR A 287 0.65 17.18 -11.64
N ARG A 288 -0.68 17.27 -11.51
CA ARG A 288 -1.46 18.38 -12.04
C ARG A 288 -1.19 19.68 -11.27
N GLU A 289 -1.05 19.59 -9.95
CA GLU A 289 -0.69 20.72 -9.09
C GLU A 289 0.70 21.26 -9.46
N ASP A 290 1.71 20.40 -9.58
CA ASP A 290 3.07 20.78 -10.00
C ASP A 290 3.10 21.47 -11.37
N ASP A 291 2.28 21.02 -12.33
CA ASP A 291 2.15 21.67 -13.63
C ASP A 291 1.54 23.08 -13.52
N LEU A 292 0.53 23.25 -12.65
CA LEU A 292 -0.08 24.55 -12.39
C LEU A 292 0.88 25.48 -11.65
N GLU A 293 1.63 24.98 -10.66
CA GLU A 293 2.66 25.74 -9.95
C GLU A 293 3.75 26.24 -10.91
N ARG A 294 4.24 25.36 -11.81
CA ARG A 294 5.18 25.74 -12.87
C ARG A 294 4.62 26.81 -13.80
N GLU A 295 3.35 26.73 -14.18
CA GLU A 295 2.70 27.74 -15.02
C GLU A 295 2.52 29.07 -14.28
N ILE A 296 2.16 29.04 -12.99
CA ILE A 296 2.08 30.23 -12.13
C ILE A 296 3.47 30.89 -12.02
N GLU A 297 4.52 30.11 -11.78
CA GLU A 297 5.89 30.62 -11.69
C GLU A 297 6.34 31.24 -13.03
N ARG A 298 6.00 30.61 -14.15
CA ARG A 298 6.26 31.13 -15.51
C ARG A 298 5.52 32.45 -15.75
N LEU A 299 4.26 32.57 -15.33
CA LEU A 299 3.47 33.80 -15.47
C LEU A 299 3.99 34.91 -14.56
N LYS A 300 4.34 34.60 -13.31
CA LYS A 300 4.99 35.54 -12.38
C LYS A 300 6.30 36.08 -12.98
N ALA A 301 7.16 35.20 -13.51
CA ALA A 301 8.40 35.60 -14.17
C ALA A 301 8.17 36.51 -15.40
N LYS A 302 7.06 36.33 -16.13
CA LYS A 302 6.68 37.23 -17.23
C LYS A 302 6.22 38.59 -16.74
N LEU A 303 5.42 38.64 -15.66
CA LEU A 303 4.97 39.90 -15.07
C LEU A 303 6.16 40.71 -14.54
N GLU A 304 7.08 40.08 -13.80
CA GLU A 304 8.28 40.74 -13.30
C GLU A 304 9.18 41.29 -14.41
N ARG A 305 9.29 40.59 -15.56
CA ARG A 305 9.98 41.11 -16.74
C ARG A 305 9.21 42.25 -17.41
N GLY A 306 7.88 42.17 -17.46
CA GLY A 306 7.01 43.20 -18.02
C GLY A 306 7.09 44.52 -17.25
N GLU A 307 7.05 44.46 -15.92
CA GLU A 307 7.16 45.63 -15.03
C GLU A 307 8.53 46.31 -15.14
N ARG A 308 9.60 45.54 -15.24
CA ARG A 308 10.96 46.09 -15.44
C ARG A 308 11.15 46.71 -16.83
N SER A 309 10.40 46.24 -17.84
CA SER A 309 10.42 46.78 -19.20
C SER A 309 9.58 48.07 -19.33
N GLY A 310 8.53 48.22 -18.53
CA GLY A 310 7.58 49.34 -18.63
C GLY A 310 8.09 50.71 -18.14
N HIS A 311 9.11 50.76 -17.27
CA HIS A 311 9.47 51.99 -16.56
C HIS A 311 10.46 52.94 -17.25
N LYS A 312 10.81 52.74 -18.53
CA LYS A 312 11.77 53.62 -19.25
C LYS A 312 11.22 54.40 -20.44
N SER A 313 9.90 54.61 -20.51
CA SER A 313 9.26 55.44 -21.56
C SER A 313 8.25 56.44 -21.01
N SER A 314 8.67 57.34 -20.11
CA SER A 314 7.90 58.56 -19.81
C SER A 314 8.81 59.80 -19.71
N SER A 315 9.22 60.28 -20.88
CA SER A 315 9.57 61.69 -21.07
C SER A 315 9.17 62.13 -22.48
N SER A 316 7.90 62.53 -22.62
CA SER A 316 7.52 63.61 -23.54
C SER A 316 6.14 64.13 -23.14
N LYS A 317 6.12 65.39 -22.73
CA LYS A 317 4.93 66.22 -22.53
C LYS A 317 4.25 66.44 -23.88
N SER A 318 2.94 66.22 -23.96
CA SER A 318 2.04 67.19 -24.60
C SER A 318 0.60 66.94 -24.16
N ALA A 319 0.04 68.01 -23.63
CA ALA A 319 -1.35 68.16 -23.28
C ALA A 319 -2.25 68.04 -24.52
N VAL A 320 -3.48 67.58 -24.31
CA VAL A 320 -4.74 68.29 -24.58
C VAL A 320 -5.87 67.28 -24.38
N VAL A 321 -6.82 67.68 -23.52
CA VAL A 321 -8.11 67.03 -23.26
C VAL A 321 -9.02 67.25 -24.47
N PRO A 322 -9.79 66.25 -24.93
CA PRO A 322 -11.22 66.33 -24.67
C PRO A 322 -11.90 64.99 -24.32
N ASP A 323 -12.72 65.09 -23.27
CA ASP A 323 -14.00 64.44 -23.03
C ASP A 323 -14.71 63.83 -24.26
N VAL A 324 -14.91 62.49 -24.29
CA VAL A 324 -16.12 61.78 -24.75
C VAL A 324 -16.14 60.35 -24.17
N ALA A 325 -17.31 59.94 -23.68
CA ALA A 325 -17.66 58.62 -23.14
C ALA A 325 -17.52 57.44 -24.17
N PRO A 326 -17.66 56.17 -23.72
CA PRO A 326 -16.89 55.01 -24.21
C PRO A 326 -17.60 54.15 -25.26
N ILE A 327 -16.83 53.57 -26.20
CA ILE A 327 -17.25 52.47 -27.07
C ILE A 327 -16.13 51.43 -27.20
N SER A 328 -16.52 50.17 -26.97
CA SER A 328 -15.77 48.92 -26.94
C SER A 328 -15.07 48.52 -28.25
N THR A 329 -13.91 47.84 -28.16
CA THR A 329 -13.50 46.57 -28.83
C THR A 329 -11.97 46.39 -28.68
N GLY A 330 -11.39 45.29 -28.22
CA GLY A 330 -11.91 44.04 -27.68
C GLY A 330 -10.75 43.24 -27.05
N SER A 331 -11.08 42.45 -26.04
CA SER A 331 -10.34 41.24 -25.65
C SER A 331 -11.37 40.24 -25.17
N ALA A 332 -11.46 39.13 -25.87
CA ALA A 332 -12.36 38.03 -25.57
C ALA A 332 -11.91 37.36 -24.27
N ALA A 333 -12.67 37.61 -23.20
CA ALA A 333 -12.86 36.69 -22.08
C ALA A 333 -14.38 36.53 -21.93
N PRO A 334 -14.90 35.32 -21.64
CA PRO A 334 -16.32 35.07 -21.68
C PRO A 334 -17.03 35.87 -20.57
N ALA A 335 -18.09 36.56 -20.98
CA ALA A 335 -19.01 37.26 -20.09
C ALA A 335 -19.74 36.27 -19.20
N SER A 336 -19.38 36.23 -17.92
CA SER A 336 -20.31 35.87 -16.85
C SER A 336 -20.92 37.18 -16.35
N ALA A 337 -22.24 37.22 -16.34
CA ALA A 337 -23.04 38.36 -15.94
C ALA A 337 -22.56 38.96 -14.61
N SER A 338 -22.57 40.29 -14.52
CA SER A 338 -22.45 41.00 -13.24
C SER A 338 -23.70 40.72 -12.41
N SER A 339 -23.80 39.52 -11.84
CA SER A 339 -24.46 39.34 -10.57
C SER A 339 -23.73 40.23 -9.58
N GLU A 340 -24.47 41.03 -8.81
CA GLU A 340 -23.94 41.68 -7.60
C GLU A 340 -23.04 40.68 -6.87
N ALA A 341 -21.92 41.13 -6.31
CA ALA A 341 -21.07 40.28 -5.49
C ALA A 341 -21.86 39.94 -4.22
N VAL A 342 -22.65 38.89 -4.35
CA VAL A 342 -23.50 38.30 -3.36
C VAL A 342 -22.69 37.14 -2.77
N CYS A 343 -22.60 37.06 -1.44
CA CYS A 343 -21.91 35.97 -0.78
C CYS A 343 -22.47 34.62 -1.24
N GLU A 344 -21.60 33.74 -1.76
CA GLU A 344 -22.00 32.46 -2.35
C GLU A 344 -22.66 31.48 -1.35
N ILE A 345 -22.53 31.73 -0.04
CA ILE A 345 -23.07 30.86 1.01
C ILE A 345 -24.46 31.28 1.46
N CYS A 346 -24.72 32.58 1.52
CA CYS A 346 -25.98 33.11 2.08
C CYS A 346 -26.83 33.87 1.06
N GLU A 347 -26.29 34.05 -0.14
CA GLU A 347 -26.92 34.79 -1.23
C GLU A 347 -27.36 36.22 -0.85
N GLN A 348 -26.66 36.87 0.10
CA GLN A 348 -26.86 38.30 0.40
C GLN A 348 -25.72 39.20 -0.13
N PRO A 349 -26.05 40.37 -0.72
CA PRO A 349 -25.05 41.33 -1.18
C PRO A 349 -24.37 42.03 -0.01
N GLY A 350 -23.14 42.51 -0.22
CA GLY A 350 -22.44 43.39 0.71
C GLY A 350 -21.46 42.71 1.68
N HIS A 351 -21.21 41.41 1.53
CA HIS A 351 -20.09 40.71 2.18
C HIS A 351 -19.60 39.56 1.30
N ASP A 352 -18.36 39.14 1.52
CA ASP A 352 -17.71 38.03 0.80
C ASP A 352 -17.83 36.74 1.62
N ILE A 353 -17.54 35.58 1.00
CA ILE A 353 -17.61 34.25 1.61
C ILE A 353 -16.87 34.19 2.97
N PHE A 354 -15.72 34.85 3.08
CA PHE A 354 -14.91 34.92 4.31
C PHE A 354 -15.47 35.86 5.39
N THR A 355 -16.44 36.72 5.03
CA THR A 355 -17.13 37.61 5.97
C THR A 355 -18.58 37.18 6.21
N CYS A 356 -18.97 36.01 5.71
CA CYS A 356 -20.31 35.46 5.87
C CYS A 356 -20.59 35.11 7.33
N HIS A 357 -21.60 35.75 7.92
CA HIS A 357 -21.96 35.55 9.33
C HIS A 357 -22.33 34.07 9.61
N LEU A 358 -22.88 33.35 8.62
CA LEU A 358 -23.22 31.94 8.73
C LEU A 358 -22.00 31.01 8.86
N LEU A 359 -20.85 31.37 8.27
CA LEU A 359 -19.59 30.65 8.47
C LEU A 359 -18.93 31.00 9.81
N LYS A 360 -19.21 32.20 10.33
CA LYS A 360 -18.63 32.71 11.55
C LYS A 360 -19.36 32.22 12.82
N ASP A 361 -20.59 31.74 12.66
CA ASP A 361 -21.39 31.15 13.74
C ASP A 361 -21.22 29.63 13.84
N ASP A 362 -20.11 29.07 13.34
CA ASP A 362 -19.75 27.69 13.67
C ASP A 362 -19.54 27.60 15.19
N PRO A 363 -20.36 26.85 15.96
CA PRO A 363 -20.13 26.64 17.38
C PRO A 363 -19.01 25.59 17.57
N GLY A 364 -17.89 25.79 16.89
CA GLY A 364 -16.64 25.07 17.06
C GLY A 364 -15.78 25.78 18.11
N PRO A 365 -15.03 25.03 18.95
CA PRO A 365 -14.51 25.52 20.21
C PRO A 365 -13.47 26.61 19.97
N ALA A 366 -13.71 27.76 20.58
CA ALA A 366 -12.80 28.89 20.63
C ALA A 366 -11.46 28.47 21.28
N LEU A 367 -10.46 28.20 20.45
CA LEU A 367 -9.06 28.26 20.86
C LEU A 367 -8.42 29.50 20.22
N SER A 368 -8.23 30.51 21.07
CA SER A 368 -7.11 31.48 21.08
C SER A 368 -7.54 32.92 21.33
N GLN A 369 -8.07 33.18 22.53
CA GLN A 369 -7.73 34.41 23.26
C GLN A 369 -7.44 34.07 24.72
N PRO A 370 -6.34 34.60 25.31
CA PRO A 370 -6.07 34.45 26.73
C PRO A 370 -6.87 35.51 27.49
N ALA A 371 -8.13 35.20 27.81
CA ALA A 371 -8.90 35.98 28.78
C ALA A 371 -8.93 35.22 30.10
N SER A 372 -8.26 35.82 31.08
CA SER A 372 -8.19 35.35 32.45
C SER A 372 -9.56 35.08 33.06
N ALA A 373 -9.61 33.94 33.75
CA ALA A 373 -10.21 33.76 35.06
C ALA A 373 -11.74 33.85 35.20
N ARG A 374 -12.26 32.74 35.77
CA ARG A 374 -13.48 32.58 36.58
C ARG A 374 -14.74 32.10 35.85
N SER A 375 -14.87 30.78 35.75
CA SER A 375 -16.11 30.14 36.18
C SER A 375 -15.84 28.72 36.67
N SER A 376 -15.97 28.53 37.97
CA SER A 376 -16.11 27.23 38.62
C SER A 376 -17.46 26.64 38.19
N GLY A 377 -17.47 25.89 37.09
CA GLY A 377 -18.58 25.05 36.70
C GLY A 377 -18.08 23.63 36.65
N GLU A 378 -18.71 22.73 37.41
CA GLU A 378 -18.58 21.28 37.28
C GLU A 378 -18.85 20.90 35.82
N GLY A 379 -17.80 20.89 35.00
CA GLY A 379 -17.84 20.29 33.68
C GLY A 379 -17.89 18.78 33.85
N ASP A 380 -18.80 18.13 33.13
CA ASP A 380 -18.90 16.68 33.08
C ASP A 380 -17.51 16.11 32.72
N PRO A 381 -16.87 15.32 33.62
CA PRO A 381 -15.54 14.77 33.37
C PRO A 381 -15.50 13.89 32.12
N SER A 382 -16.67 13.40 31.67
CA SER A 382 -16.84 12.60 30.45
C SER A 382 -16.54 13.37 29.16
N ALA A 383 -16.51 14.71 29.19
CA ALA A 383 -16.20 15.52 28.02
C ALA A 383 -14.68 15.75 27.81
N LEU A 384 -13.85 15.36 28.78
CA LEU A 384 -12.39 15.44 28.65
C LEU A 384 -11.90 14.30 27.76
N TRP A 385 -11.06 14.61 26.76
CA TRP A 385 -10.45 13.65 25.84
C TRP A 385 -8.95 13.52 26.15
N CYS A 386 -8.44 12.29 26.13
CA CYS A 386 -7.04 11.97 26.36
C CYS A 386 -6.35 11.57 25.05
N ASP A 387 -5.33 12.33 24.66
CA ASP A 387 -4.56 12.07 23.42
C ASP A 387 -3.63 10.84 23.54
N ASP A 388 -3.24 10.43 24.74
CA ASP A 388 -2.30 9.31 24.93
C ASP A 388 -2.96 7.94 24.78
N CYS A 389 -4.25 7.82 25.08
CA CYS A 389 -4.99 6.55 24.99
C CYS A 389 -6.30 6.65 24.20
N GLU A 390 -6.53 7.79 23.55
CA GLU A 390 -7.71 8.07 22.72
C GLU A 390 -9.04 7.72 23.43
N SER A 391 -9.14 8.04 24.72
CA SER A 391 -10.34 7.76 25.51
C SER A 391 -10.84 8.99 26.28
N HIS A 392 -12.14 9.00 26.56
CA HIS A 392 -12.80 10.07 27.31
C HIS A 392 -12.70 9.84 28.82
N GLY A 393 -12.81 10.93 29.60
CA GLY A 393 -12.91 10.89 31.06
C GLY A 393 -11.69 11.43 31.81
N HIS A 394 -10.59 11.72 31.12
CA HIS A 394 -9.36 12.26 31.70
C HIS A 394 -8.54 13.02 30.65
N VAL A 395 -7.50 13.71 31.10
CA VAL A 395 -6.51 14.40 30.24
C VAL A 395 -5.21 13.59 30.20
N ALA A 396 -4.35 13.82 29.21
CA ALA A 396 -3.08 13.10 29.04
C ALA A 396 -2.22 13.01 30.31
N ALA A 397 -2.17 14.08 31.11
CA ALA A 397 -1.42 14.11 32.38
C ALA A 397 -1.90 13.10 33.44
N ASP A 398 -3.17 12.67 33.36
CA ASP A 398 -3.80 11.70 34.27
C ASP A 398 -4.07 10.36 33.57
N CYS A 399 -3.43 10.10 32.42
CA CYS A 399 -3.64 8.88 31.64
C CYS A 399 -3.08 7.65 32.36
N PRO A 400 -3.91 6.66 32.73
CA PRO A 400 -3.45 5.44 33.41
C PRO A 400 -2.53 4.59 32.53
N HIS A 401 -2.52 4.83 31.21
CA HIS A 401 -1.68 4.15 30.23
C HIS A 401 -0.41 4.92 29.85
N SER A 402 -0.18 6.13 30.39
CA SER A 402 1.00 6.95 30.07
C SER A 402 2.34 6.33 30.48
N LEU A 403 2.34 5.37 31.41
CA LEU A 403 3.54 4.67 31.89
C LEU A 403 3.96 3.48 31.01
N ASP A 404 3.10 3.01 30.09
CA ASP A 404 3.36 1.84 29.24
C ASP A 404 3.97 2.20 27.87
N VAL A 405 4.20 3.49 27.59
CA VAL A 405 4.70 3.99 26.29
C VAL A 405 6.21 4.29 26.31
N PHE A 406 6.95 3.84 27.34
CA PHE A 406 8.41 4.00 27.42
C PHE A 406 9.17 2.68 27.55
#